data_AF-A0A3P1CEV4-F1
#
_entry.id   AF-A0A3P1CEV4-F1
#
_cell.length_a   1.000
_cell.length_b   1.000
_cell.length_c   1.000
_cell.angle_alpha   90.00
_cell.angle_beta   90.00
_cell.angle_gamma   90.00
#
_symmetry.space_group_name_H-M   'P 1'
#
loop_
_entity.id
_entity.type
_entity.pdbx_description
1 polymer ?
#
loop_
_entity_poly.entity_id
_entity_poly.type
_entity_poly.pdbx_seq_one_letter_code
_entity_poly.pdbx_strand_id
1 'polypeptide(L)'
;MNFLPLILFFTGLFPPTSHSHDANRLSVPIGGNAWVSNPADQSAKITSDGLTGWNQPESRVSVYVRFARAGTLKLSAAMSVPEGDSKIRVSLLGKPVEFSASGSAEKDYYLGEWTVQKPGYVKIDVQGLTKTGPAFGNLRELGISGDVVDEKTVFVRSNKDNYFYWGRRGPSVHLKYATPENTDTEWFYNEITVPEGSDVVGSYFMANGFAEGYFGMQVNSPTERRILFSVWSPFKTDNPKEIPQDQKIILAGKGTGVTTNDFGNEGSGGQSYLRYPWKAGRTCRFLLRGRPDENNYTTYTAYFSEGDGGDWQLIARFKRPKTTTYLKSLHSFLENFVPNTGNIQRQAAFGNQWICSKDGVWQEIVSARFTGDATARAAFRQDYAGGVGPTNQFFLKNCGFFDESVPLNTTYTRQPLRKAPAIDFSRFP
;
A
#
# COMPACT_ATOMS: atom_id res chain seq x y z
N MET A 1 -45.67 64.16 -19.25
CA MET A 1 -45.07 63.45 -18.10
C MET A 1 -44.04 62.49 -18.65
N ASN A 2 -42.76 62.90 -18.68
CA ASN A 2 -41.65 62.07 -19.15
C ASN A 2 -41.09 61.28 -17.97
N PHE A 3 -41.23 59.96 -17.98
CA PHE A 3 -40.52 59.08 -17.05
C PHE A 3 -39.23 58.61 -17.71
N LEU A 4 -38.10 59.09 -17.19
CA LEU A 4 -36.76 58.60 -17.50
C LEU A 4 -36.46 57.40 -16.58
N PRO A 5 -36.04 56.23 -17.08
CA PRO A 5 -35.63 55.15 -16.20
C PRO A 5 -34.19 55.38 -15.72
N LEU A 6 -34.03 55.45 -14.40
CA LEU A 6 -32.73 55.54 -13.74
C LEU A 6 -32.05 54.16 -13.79
N ILE A 7 -31.07 53.99 -14.69
CA ILE A 7 -30.22 52.78 -14.72
C ILE A 7 -29.16 52.93 -13.63
N LEU A 8 -29.33 52.19 -12.54
CA LEU A 8 -28.29 52.01 -11.52
C LEU A 8 -27.22 51.04 -12.05
N PHE A 9 -26.04 51.57 -12.36
CA PHE A 9 -24.83 50.76 -12.53
C PHE A 9 -24.39 50.25 -11.15
N PHE A 10 -24.69 48.98 -10.86
CA PHE A 10 -24.00 48.26 -9.79
C PHE A 10 -22.59 47.93 -10.28
N THR A 11 -21.62 48.78 -9.94
CA THR A 11 -20.21 48.41 -9.99
C THR A 11 -19.97 47.41 -8.88
N GLY A 12 -20.06 46.12 -9.20
CA GLY A 12 -19.60 45.05 -8.32
C GLY A 12 -18.11 45.25 -8.06
N LEU A 13 -17.78 45.79 -6.88
CA LEU A 13 -16.43 45.72 -6.33
C LEU A 13 -16.14 44.24 -6.06
N PHE A 14 -15.53 43.56 -7.02
CA PHE A 14 -14.82 42.33 -6.72
C PHE A 14 -13.62 42.71 -5.84
N PRO A 15 -13.47 42.14 -4.64
CA PRO A 15 -12.28 42.37 -3.84
C PRO A 15 -11.05 41.95 -4.67
N PRO A 16 -9.92 42.67 -4.58
CA PRO A 16 -8.71 42.30 -5.30
C PRO A 16 -8.35 40.87 -4.95
N THR A 17 -8.15 40.02 -5.96
CA THR A 17 -7.64 38.67 -5.78
C THR A 17 -6.28 38.77 -5.09
N SER A 18 -6.23 38.39 -3.81
CA SER A 18 -4.99 38.36 -3.05
C SER A 18 -4.02 37.37 -3.71
N HIS A 19 -2.87 37.81 -4.19
CA HIS A 19 -1.78 36.95 -4.68
C HIS A 19 -0.99 36.34 -3.51
N SER A 20 -1.70 35.80 -2.52
CA SER A 20 -1.11 35.26 -1.31
C SER A 20 -1.98 34.14 -0.74
N HIS A 21 -1.37 33.33 0.13
CA HIS A 21 -2.10 32.32 0.90
C HIS A 21 -3.00 32.94 1.97
N ASP A 22 -3.99 32.16 2.37
CA ASP A 22 -4.78 32.39 3.58
C ASP A 22 -3.99 31.94 4.82
N ALA A 23 -4.47 32.34 6.01
CA ALA A 23 -3.81 32.03 7.28
C ALA A 23 -3.67 30.52 7.56
N ASN A 24 -4.47 29.66 6.92
CA ASN A 24 -4.44 28.20 7.07
C ASN A 24 -3.47 27.50 6.09
N ARG A 25 -2.44 28.18 5.59
CA ARG A 25 -1.44 27.59 4.69
C ARG A 25 -0.82 26.32 5.29
N LEU A 26 -0.87 25.23 4.54
CA LEU A 26 -0.16 23.99 4.83
C LEU A 26 0.90 23.73 3.76
N SER A 27 2.03 23.18 4.18
CA SER A 27 3.08 22.66 3.31
C SER A 27 2.82 21.20 3.00
N VAL A 28 2.77 20.83 1.72
CA VAL A 28 2.67 19.45 1.22
C VAL A 28 4.05 19.02 0.71
N PRO A 29 4.82 18.23 1.49
CA PRO A 29 6.18 17.86 1.09
C PRO A 29 6.17 16.92 -0.11
N ILE A 30 6.99 17.21 -1.11
CA ILE A 30 7.14 16.36 -2.30
C ILE A 30 7.67 14.97 -1.92
N GLY A 31 8.60 14.91 -0.97
CA GLY A 31 9.25 13.66 -0.56
C GLY A 31 8.30 12.56 -0.09
N GLY A 32 7.15 12.93 0.49
CA GLY A 32 6.14 11.98 0.99
C GLY A 32 4.89 11.84 0.12
N ASN A 33 4.65 12.75 -0.83
CA ASN A 33 3.35 12.88 -1.49
C ASN A 33 3.44 12.89 -3.02
N ALA A 34 4.61 12.62 -3.60
CA ALA A 34 4.82 12.69 -5.04
C ALA A 34 5.29 11.37 -5.68
N TRP A 35 4.98 11.23 -6.97
CA TRP A 35 5.42 10.15 -7.85
C TRP A 35 5.86 10.71 -9.19
N VAL A 36 6.95 10.18 -9.74
CA VAL A 36 7.45 10.55 -11.07
C VAL A 36 6.96 9.51 -12.08
N SER A 37 6.47 9.99 -13.22
CA SER A 37 6.13 9.19 -14.39
C SER A 37 6.90 9.68 -15.61
N ASN A 38 7.13 8.77 -16.56
CA ASN A 38 7.82 9.01 -17.83
C ASN A 38 9.24 9.61 -17.74
N PRO A 39 10.14 9.18 -16.83
CA PRO A 39 11.52 9.68 -16.88
C PRO A 39 12.26 8.98 -18.02
N ALA A 40 12.57 9.71 -19.11
CA ALA A 40 13.22 9.16 -20.31
C ALA A 40 14.54 8.43 -20.01
N ASP A 41 15.29 8.90 -19.01
CA ASP A 41 16.58 8.37 -18.56
C ASP A 41 16.57 7.89 -17.09
N GLN A 42 15.38 7.83 -16.46
CA GLN A 42 15.20 7.50 -15.04
C GLN A 42 15.96 8.40 -14.04
N SER A 43 16.40 9.60 -14.46
CA SER A 43 17.14 10.54 -13.61
C SER A 43 16.26 11.17 -12.52
N ALA A 44 15.03 11.56 -12.87
CA ALA A 44 14.08 12.22 -11.97
C ALA A 44 13.55 11.25 -10.90
N LYS A 45 13.77 11.58 -9.62
CA LYS A 45 13.42 10.73 -8.48
C LYS A 45 12.86 11.54 -7.32
N ILE A 46 11.99 10.91 -6.53
CA ILE A 46 11.51 11.46 -5.26
C ILE A 46 12.34 10.87 -4.13
N THR A 47 13.08 11.72 -3.43
CA THR A 47 13.88 11.40 -2.24
C THR A 47 13.27 12.04 -0.99
N SER A 48 13.92 11.88 0.17
CA SER A 48 13.49 12.58 1.38
C SER A 48 13.55 14.10 1.27
N ASP A 49 14.38 14.61 0.36
CA ASP A 49 14.62 16.05 0.15
C ASP A 49 13.70 16.65 -0.93
N GLY A 50 12.82 15.84 -1.52
CA GLY A 50 11.90 16.25 -2.58
C GLY A 50 12.25 15.64 -3.94
N LEU A 51 12.00 16.39 -5.00
CA LEU A 51 12.30 15.96 -6.37
C LEU A 51 13.76 16.27 -6.72
N THR A 52 14.52 15.23 -7.11
CA THR A 52 15.92 15.33 -7.54
C THR A 52 16.08 14.82 -8.98
N GLY A 53 17.17 15.22 -9.65
CA GLY A 53 17.46 14.78 -11.02
C GLY A 53 16.46 15.29 -12.07
N TRP A 54 15.74 16.37 -11.80
CA TRP A 54 14.70 16.88 -12.69
C TRP A 54 15.29 17.73 -13.82
N ASN A 55 15.63 17.08 -14.93
CA ASN A 55 16.25 17.73 -16.09
C ASN A 55 15.55 17.44 -17.43
N GLN A 56 14.61 16.48 -17.47
CA GLN A 56 13.85 16.11 -18.68
C GLN A 56 12.42 16.68 -18.67
N PRO A 57 11.97 17.38 -19.73
CA PRO A 57 10.63 17.95 -19.80
C PRO A 57 9.52 16.89 -19.85
N GLU A 58 9.83 15.66 -20.25
CA GLU A 58 8.90 14.52 -20.29
C GLU A 58 8.54 14.02 -18.88
N SER A 59 9.40 14.29 -17.88
CA SER A 59 9.16 13.89 -16.50
C SER A 59 7.95 14.62 -15.94
N ARG A 60 6.93 13.85 -15.54
CA ARG A 60 5.73 14.38 -14.86
C ARG A 60 5.74 13.97 -13.40
N VAL A 61 5.63 14.95 -12.51
CA VAL A 61 5.55 14.73 -11.07
C VAL A 61 4.12 14.91 -10.62
N SER A 62 3.52 13.84 -10.09
CA SER A 62 2.14 13.86 -9.60
C SER A 62 2.13 13.87 -8.08
N VAL A 63 1.53 14.91 -7.51
CA VAL A 63 1.33 15.08 -6.07
C VAL A 63 -0.13 14.82 -5.72
N TYR A 64 -0.41 14.14 -4.62
CA TYR A 64 -1.78 13.78 -4.21
C TYR A 64 -2.10 14.34 -2.82
N VAL A 65 -3.25 14.99 -2.71
CA VAL A 65 -3.80 15.52 -1.45
C VAL A 65 -5.28 15.20 -1.41
N ARG A 66 -5.79 14.74 -0.27
CA ARG A 66 -7.22 14.53 -0.10
C ARG A 66 -7.86 15.62 0.74
N PHE A 67 -8.99 16.11 0.26
CA PHE A 67 -9.82 17.09 0.94
C PHE A 67 -11.12 16.45 1.42
N ALA A 68 -11.56 16.82 2.63
CA ALA A 68 -12.76 16.28 3.25
C ALA A 68 -14.06 17.00 2.80
N ARG A 69 -13.93 18.12 2.08
CA ARG A 69 -15.05 18.96 1.62
C ARG A 69 -14.78 19.59 0.26
N ALA A 70 -15.82 20.11 -0.36
CA ALA A 70 -15.71 21.03 -1.49
C ALA A 70 -15.30 22.43 -1.01
N GLY A 71 -14.72 23.23 -1.88
CA GLY A 71 -14.35 24.61 -1.55
C GLY A 71 -13.22 25.17 -2.42
N THR A 72 -12.77 26.35 -2.05
CA THR A 72 -11.68 27.04 -2.72
C THR A 72 -10.32 26.56 -2.23
N LEU A 73 -9.39 26.36 -3.17
CA LEU A 73 -8.01 25.96 -2.96
C LEU A 73 -7.07 26.98 -3.60
N LYS A 74 -6.20 27.58 -2.79
CA LYS A 74 -5.07 28.39 -3.27
C LYS A 74 -3.80 27.54 -3.27
N LEU A 75 -3.00 27.64 -4.34
CA LEU A 75 -1.82 26.82 -4.55
C LEU A 75 -0.57 27.67 -4.76
N SER A 76 0.56 27.22 -4.21
CA SER A 76 1.90 27.72 -4.53
C SER A 76 2.89 26.57 -4.72
N ALA A 77 4.07 26.89 -5.27
CA ALA A 77 5.20 25.98 -5.36
C ALA A 77 6.44 26.60 -4.71
N ALA A 78 7.01 25.92 -3.71
CA ALA A 78 8.25 26.34 -3.09
C ALA A 78 9.44 25.65 -3.78
N MET A 79 10.29 26.44 -4.43
CA MET A 79 11.41 25.92 -5.20
C MET A 79 12.57 26.90 -5.36
N SER A 80 13.73 26.36 -5.76
CA SER A 80 14.91 27.13 -6.18
C SER A 80 15.44 26.63 -7.53
N VAL A 81 16.13 27.50 -8.27
CA VAL A 81 16.83 27.18 -9.52
C VAL A 81 18.23 27.79 -9.41
N PRO A 82 19.20 27.05 -8.82
CA PRO A 82 20.53 27.60 -8.53
C PRO A 82 21.30 28.11 -9.76
N GLU A 83 21.08 27.51 -10.92
CA GLU A 83 21.75 27.84 -12.17
C GLU A 83 20.73 28.03 -13.30
N GLY A 84 20.71 29.24 -13.87
CA GLY A 84 19.81 29.61 -14.97
C GLY A 84 18.37 29.88 -14.54
N ASP A 85 17.47 29.77 -15.51
CA ASP A 85 16.05 30.03 -15.41
C ASP A 85 15.27 28.79 -15.86
N SER A 86 14.11 28.56 -15.24
CA SER A 86 13.21 27.47 -15.60
C SER A 86 11.79 27.96 -15.78
N LYS A 87 11.10 27.45 -16.79
CA LYS A 87 9.65 27.60 -16.97
C LYS A 87 8.97 26.29 -16.60
N ILE A 88 8.01 26.35 -15.69
CA ILE A 88 7.34 25.19 -15.10
C ILE A 88 5.84 25.32 -15.30
N ARG A 89 5.18 24.20 -15.53
CA ARG A 89 3.73 24.06 -15.59
C ARG A 89 3.23 23.26 -14.40
N VAL A 90 2.22 23.79 -13.72
CA VAL A 90 1.44 23.07 -12.71
C VAL A 90 0.01 22.93 -13.20
N SER A 91 -0.53 21.72 -13.16
CA SER A 91 -1.87 21.40 -13.66
C SER A 91 -2.71 20.78 -12.56
N LEU A 92 -3.90 21.34 -12.34
CA LEU A 92 -4.82 20.93 -11.30
C LEU A 92 -6.25 21.04 -11.82
N LEU A 93 -7.05 19.99 -11.66
CA LEU A 93 -8.46 19.95 -12.09
C LEU A 93 -8.65 20.39 -13.56
N GLY A 94 -7.74 19.96 -14.44
CA GLY A 94 -7.76 20.29 -15.87
C GLY A 94 -7.27 21.70 -16.23
N LYS A 95 -6.90 22.53 -15.25
CA LYS A 95 -6.40 23.89 -15.46
C LYS A 95 -4.88 23.97 -15.27
N PRO A 96 -4.10 24.27 -16.32
CA PRO A 96 -2.67 24.51 -16.20
C PRO A 96 -2.37 25.97 -15.86
N VAL A 97 -1.34 26.19 -15.04
CA VAL A 97 -0.69 27.48 -14.80
C VAL A 97 0.80 27.33 -15.07
N GLU A 98 1.40 28.32 -15.71
CA GLU A 98 2.83 28.37 -15.99
C GLU A 98 3.48 29.52 -15.26
N PHE A 99 4.68 29.30 -14.76
CA PHE A 99 5.48 30.35 -14.11
C PHE A 99 6.97 30.16 -14.41
N SER A 100 7.73 31.24 -14.26
CA SER A 100 9.19 31.23 -14.37
C SER A 100 9.83 31.27 -12.99
N ALA A 101 10.88 30.48 -12.79
CA ALA A 101 11.62 30.38 -11.54
C ALA A 101 13.13 30.56 -11.78
N SER A 102 13.79 31.26 -10.86
CA SER A 102 15.23 31.53 -10.90
C SER A 102 15.80 31.84 -9.51
N GLY A 103 17.11 31.59 -9.35
CA GLY A 103 17.87 31.91 -8.15
C GLY A 103 18.07 30.74 -7.19
N SER A 104 19.18 30.78 -6.45
CA SER A 104 19.60 29.71 -5.54
C SER A 104 18.82 29.64 -4.24
N ALA A 105 18.25 30.75 -3.78
CA ALA A 105 17.37 30.78 -2.61
C ALA A 105 16.00 30.17 -2.94
N GLU A 106 15.44 29.43 -1.99
CA GLU A 106 14.07 28.93 -2.06
C GLU A 106 13.09 30.12 -2.09
N LYS A 107 12.14 30.08 -3.04
CA LYS A 107 11.06 31.07 -3.17
C LYS A 107 9.73 30.34 -3.31
N ASP A 108 8.68 30.92 -2.74
CA ASP A 108 7.31 30.42 -2.86
C ASP A 108 6.58 31.15 -4.00
N TYR A 109 6.30 30.45 -5.09
CA TYR A 109 5.63 31.00 -6.27
C TYR A 109 4.13 30.75 -6.17
N TYR A 110 3.35 31.80 -5.91
CA TYR A 110 1.88 31.70 -5.90
C TYR A 110 1.34 31.42 -7.31
N LEU A 111 0.50 30.39 -7.44
CA LEU A 111 0.03 29.88 -8.73
C LEU A 111 -1.42 30.25 -9.02
N GLY A 112 -2.20 30.60 -8.00
CA GLY A 112 -3.60 31.00 -8.16
C GLY A 112 -4.56 30.19 -7.30
N GLU A 113 -5.80 30.11 -7.79
CA GLU A 113 -6.95 29.60 -7.07
C GLU A 113 -7.78 28.62 -7.93
N TRP A 114 -8.26 27.56 -7.30
CA TRP A 114 -9.06 26.49 -7.90
C TRP A 114 -10.29 26.20 -7.03
N THR A 115 -11.36 25.70 -7.65
CA THR A 115 -12.54 25.21 -6.93
C THR A 115 -12.57 23.69 -6.93
N VAL A 116 -12.41 23.09 -5.75
CA VAL A 116 -12.60 21.65 -5.52
C VAL A 116 -14.09 21.38 -5.36
N GLN A 117 -14.67 20.58 -6.26
CA GLN A 117 -16.13 20.43 -6.37
C GLN A 117 -16.73 19.43 -5.37
N LYS A 118 -15.92 18.49 -4.86
CA LYS A 118 -16.38 17.43 -3.96
C LYS A 118 -15.24 16.92 -3.07
N PRO A 119 -15.54 16.30 -1.92
CA PRO A 119 -14.54 15.56 -1.14
C PRO A 119 -13.85 14.52 -2.01
N GLY A 120 -12.53 14.40 -1.88
CA GLY A 120 -11.77 13.58 -2.82
C GLY A 120 -10.27 13.74 -2.68
N TYR A 121 -9.53 12.75 -3.15
CA TYR A 121 -8.15 12.94 -3.60
C TYR A 121 -8.14 13.83 -4.83
N VAL A 122 -7.21 14.76 -4.83
CA VAL A 122 -6.91 15.66 -5.91
C VAL A 122 -5.46 15.43 -6.33
N LYS A 123 -5.26 15.29 -7.64
CA LYS A 123 -3.96 15.13 -8.27
C LYS A 123 -3.47 16.49 -8.80
N ILE A 124 -2.28 16.89 -8.40
CA ILE A 124 -1.57 18.08 -8.87
C ILE A 124 -0.37 17.60 -9.68
N ASP A 125 -0.34 17.91 -10.97
CA ASP A 125 0.76 17.53 -11.86
C ASP A 125 1.73 18.71 -12.05
N VAL A 126 3.03 18.43 -11.95
CA VAL A 126 4.11 19.41 -12.15
C VAL A 126 5.03 18.92 -13.27
N GLN A 127 5.35 19.81 -14.21
CA GLN A 127 6.16 19.51 -15.39
C GLN A 127 7.11 20.67 -15.72
N GLY A 128 8.37 20.35 -16.06
CA GLY A 128 9.32 21.32 -16.60
C GLY A 128 9.04 21.55 -18.08
N LEU A 129 9.06 22.80 -18.53
CA LEU A 129 8.82 23.14 -19.94
C LEU A 129 10.12 23.51 -20.64
N THR A 130 10.81 24.55 -20.15
CA THR A 130 12.08 25.02 -20.70
C THR A 130 13.04 25.35 -19.56
N LYS A 131 14.34 25.18 -19.79
CA LYS A 131 15.40 25.52 -18.83
C LYS A 131 16.64 26.03 -19.57
N THR A 132 17.36 26.99 -18.99
CA THR A 132 18.66 27.45 -19.51
C THR A 132 19.84 26.79 -18.79
N GLY A 133 19.63 26.34 -17.54
CA GLY A 133 20.60 25.58 -16.76
C GLY A 133 20.53 24.06 -16.94
N PRO A 134 21.30 23.31 -16.13
CA PRO A 134 21.37 21.85 -16.21
C PRO A 134 20.07 21.15 -15.78
N ALA A 135 19.28 21.74 -14.87
CA ALA A 135 18.05 21.18 -14.31
C ALA A 135 16.92 22.21 -14.20
N PHE A 136 15.66 21.76 -14.06
CA PHE A 136 14.49 22.63 -13.83
C PHE A 136 14.44 23.26 -12.44
N GLY A 137 15.33 22.84 -11.54
CA GLY A 137 15.41 23.29 -10.15
C GLY A 137 15.01 22.23 -9.14
N ASN A 138 14.95 22.65 -7.87
CA ASN A 138 14.61 21.82 -6.72
C ASN A 138 13.19 22.17 -6.25
N LEU A 139 12.23 21.28 -6.50
CA LEU A 139 10.86 21.42 -5.99
C LEU A 139 10.73 20.67 -4.66
N ARG A 140 10.49 21.42 -3.58
CA ARG A 140 10.49 20.87 -2.22
C ARG A 140 9.09 20.59 -1.68
N GLU A 141 8.17 21.54 -1.86
CA GLU A 141 6.80 21.44 -1.37
C GLU A 141 5.83 22.24 -2.25
N LEU A 142 4.55 21.87 -2.16
CA LEU A 142 3.45 22.70 -2.61
C LEU A 142 2.80 23.37 -1.38
N GLY A 143 2.54 24.68 -1.46
CA GLY A 143 1.73 25.37 -0.48
C GLY A 143 0.26 25.25 -0.83
N ILE A 144 -0.59 24.89 0.13
CA ILE A 144 -2.05 24.84 -0.04
C ILE A 144 -2.74 25.69 1.04
N SER A 145 -3.76 26.46 0.69
CA SER A 145 -4.64 27.14 1.64
C SER A 145 -6.05 27.30 1.07
N GLY A 146 -6.96 27.93 1.83
CA GLY A 146 -8.32 28.21 1.39
C GLY A 146 -9.36 27.39 2.11
N ASP A 147 -10.63 27.64 1.80
CA ASP A 147 -11.77 27.05 2.50
C ASP A 147 -11.80 25.53 2.39
N VAL A 148 -11.22 24.92 1.35
CA VAL A 148 -11.17 23.47 1.24
C VAL A 148 -10.21 22.82 2.27
N VAL A 149 -9.27 23.60 2.81
CA VAL A 149 -8.18 23.13 3.67
C VAL A 149 -8.55 23.24 5.15
N ASP A 150 -8.55 22.10 5.83
CA ASP A 150 -8.78 22.00 7.28
C ASP A 150 -7.93 20.88 7.92
N GLU A 151 -8.16 20.59 9.19
CA GLU A 151 -7.46 19.54 9.94
C GLU A 151 -7.67 18.13 9.36
N LYS A 152 -8.73 17.93 8.58
CA LYS A 152 -9.07 16.65 7.91
C LYS A 152 -8.47 16.56 6.52
N THR A 153 -7.66 17.54 6.09
CA THR A 153 -6.84 17.42 4.87
C THR A 153 -5.83 16.29 5.04
N VAL A 154 -5.83 15.34 4.11
CA VAL A 154 -5.06 14.09 4.18
C VAL A 154 -3.90 14.12 3.20
N PHE A 155 -2.69 14.05 3.76
CA PHE A 155 -1.42 13.84 3.08
C PHE A 155 -0.36 13.46 4.13
N VAL A 156 0.81 13.02 3.68
CA VAL A 156 1.97 12.72 4.54
C VAL A 156 2.61 14.02 5.00
N ARG A 157 2.51 14.33 6.30
CA ARG A 157 2.85 15.64 6.87
C ARG A 157 4.36 15.91 6.95
N SER A 158 5.17 14.92 7.29
CA SER A 158 6.61 15.07 7.51
C SER A 158 7.34 13.74 7.40
N ASN A 159 8.69 13.78 7.38
CA ASN A 159 9.52 12.58 7.35
C ASN A 159 9.89 12.04 8.75
N LYS A 160 9.17 12.47 9.80
CA LYS A 160 9.34 11.88 11.13
C LYS A 160 9.12 10.37 11.03
N ASP A 161 9.92 9.57 11.73
CA ASP A 161 9.81 8.10 11.73
C ASP A 161 9.83 7.45 10.33
N ASN A 162 10.53 8.09 9.38
CA ASN A 162 10.65 7.65 7.97
C ASN A 162 9.30 7.62 7.21
N TYR A 163 8.35 8.49 7.59
CA TYR A 163 7.02 8.47 6.99
C TYR A 163 6.96 8.88 5.51
N PHE A 164 8.00 9.48 4.93
CA PHE A 164 8.03 9.65 3.47
C PHE A 164 8.14 8.31 2.75
N TYR A 165 8.92 7.37 3.30
CA TYR A 165 8.97 5.99 2.80
C TYR A 165 7.65 5.25 3.04
N TRP A 166 7.14 5.24 4.28
CA TRP A 166 5.92 4.51 4.65
C TRP A 166 4.66 5.09 4.00
N GLY A 167 4.52 6.41 4.00
CA GLY A 167 3.40 7.12 3.39
C GLY A 167 3.36 6.95 1.87
N ARG A 168 4.51 6.83 1.20
CA ARG A 168 4.58 6.51 -0.23
C ARG A 168 4.36 5.04 -0.53
N ARG A 169 4.72 4.11 0.35
CA ARG A 169 4.24 2.72 0.26
C ARG A 169 2.72 2.68 0.32
N GLY A 170 2.13 3.48 1.20
CA GLY A 170 0.68 3.54 1.39
C GLY A 170 0.21 2.57 2.47
N PRO A 171 -1.10 2.56 2.75
CA PRO A 171 -1.67 1.84 3.89
C PRO A 171 -1.80 0.35 3.57
N SER A 172 -1.04 -0.51 4.27
CA SER A 172 -1.30 -1.95 4.26
C SER A 172 -2.62 -2.27 4.97
N VAL A 173 -3.37 -3.22 4.42
CA VAL A 173 -4.70 -3.60 4.91
C VAL A 173 -4.79 -5.10 5.17
N HIS A 174 -5.63 -5.50 6.12
CA HIS A 174 -5.66 -6.87 6.64
C HIS A 174 -7.09 -7.36 6.86
N LEU A 175 -7.30 -8.66 6.68
CA LEU A 175 -8.48 -9.40 7.11
C LEU A 175 -8.06 -10.30 8.27
N LYS A 176 -8.62 -10.07 9.46
CA LYS A 176 -8.44 -10.97 10.62
C LYS A 176 -9.60 -11.94 10.69
N TYR A 177 -9.33 -13.21 10.49
CA TYR A 177 -10.36 -14.24 10.40
C TYR A 177 -10.89 -14.64 11.79
N ALA A 178 -12.21 -14.69 11.93
CA ALA A 178 -12.83 -15.18 13.15
C ALA A 178 -12.66 -16.70 13.21
N THR A 179 -11.95 -17.18 14.23
CA THR A 179 -11.78 -18.61 14.52
C THR A 179 -12.55 -18.95 15.78
N PRO A 180 -13.11 -20.17 15.90
CA PRO A 180 -13.80 -20.57 17.12
C PRO A 180 -12.84 -20.56 18.31
N GLU A 181 -13.33 -20.04 19.44
CA GLU A 181 -12.60 -20.10 20.69
C GLU A 181 -12.34 -21.56 21.09
N ASN A 182 -11.17 -21.85 21.66
CA ASN A 182 -10.78 -23.19 22.13
C ASN A 182 -10.63 -24.28 21.06
N THR A 183 -10.41 -23.93 19.79
CA THR A 183 -10.08 -24.91 18.75
C THR A 183 -8.57 -24.98 18.49
N ASP A 184 -7.99 -26.16 18.69
CA ASP A 184 -6.62 -26.48 18.27
C ASP A 184 -6.56 -26.57 16.74
N THR A 185 -6.33 -25.43 16.09
CA THR A 185 -6.32 -25.32 14.63
C THR A 185 -5.01 -25.83 14.05
N GLU A 186 -5.02 -27.02 13.47
CA GLU A 186 -3.83 -27.62 12.85
C GLU A 186 -3.63 -27.13 11.41
N TRP A 187 -4.71 -26.99 10.64
CA TRP A 187 -4.64 -26.53 9.25
C TRP A 187 -5.43 -25.26 9.02
N PHE A 188 -4.91 -24.40 8.14
CA PHE A 188 -5.60 -23.25 7.60
C PHE A 188 -5.49 -23.25 6.07
N TYR A 189 -6.64 -23.15 5.41
CA TYR A 189 -6.80 -23.11 3.97
C TYR A 189 -7.43 -21.78 3.54
N ASN A 190 -6.92 -21.20 2.45
CA ASN A 190 -7.44 -19.98 1.84
C ASN A 190 -7.22 -19.98 0.32
N GLU A 191 -8.13 -19.35 -0.41
CA GLU A 191 -8.01 -19.10 -1.85
C GLU A 191 -7.80 -17.61 -2.10
N ILE A 192 -6.88 -17.26 -2.99
CA ILE A 192 -6.64 -15.89 -3.40
C ILE A 192 -6.71 -15.75 -4.91
N THR A 193 -7.43 -14.71 -5.37
CA THR A 193 -7.50 -14.34 -6.79
C THR A 193 -7.14 -12.86 -6.92
N VAL A 194 -6.07 -12.57 -7.64
CA VAL A 194 -5.68 -11.19 -7.98
C VAL A 194 -6.32 -10.84 -9.31
N PRO A 195 -7.23 -9.85 -9.40
CA PRO A 195 -7.84 -9.45 -10.66
C PRO A 195 -6.79 -8.98 -11.67
N GLU A 196 -7.06 -9.14 -12.96
CA GLU A 196 -6.20 -8.63 -14.02
C GLU A 196 -5.93 -7.11 -13.84
N GLY A 197 -4.67 -6.71 -14.05
CA GLY A 197 -4.22 -5.33 -13.85
C GLY A 197 -3.99 -4.94 -12.39
N SER A 198 -4.28 -5.81 -11.41
CA SER A 198 -4.06 -5.54 -9.98
C SER A 198 -2.75 -6.12 -9.45
N ASP A 199 -2.01 -6.87 -10.26
CA ASP A 199 -0.71 -7.49 -9.98
C ASP A 199 0.46 -6.51 -10.14
N VAL A 200 0.34 -5.36 -9.49
CA VAL A 200 1.33 -4.28 -9.53
C VAL A 200 2.65 -4.74 -8.89
N VAL A 201 3.78 -4.42 -9.50
CA VAL A 201 5.11 -4.64 -8.90
C VAL A 201 5.18 -4.01 -7.51
N GLY A 202 5.81 -4.70 -6.56
CA GLY A 202 5.85 -4.26 -5.17
C GLY A 202 4.66 -4.74 -4.34
N SER A 203 3.76 -5.54 -4.88
CA SER A 203 2.62 -6.08 -4.12
C SER A 203 3.00 -7.35 -3.38
N TYR A 204 2.59 -7.45 -2.11
CA TYR A 204 2.53 -8.71 -1.38
C TYR A 204 1.06 -9.04 -1.06
N PHE A 205 0.56 -10.09 -1.70
CA PHE A 205 -0.75 -10.68 -1.50
C PHE A 205 -0.61 -11.85 -0.51
N MET A 206 -0.70 -11.53 0.78
CA MET A 206 -0.49 -12.52 1.84
C MET A 206 -1.79 -13.26 2.15
N ALA A 207 -1.78 -14.58 1.93
CA ALA A 207 -2.97 -15.42 2.04
C ALA A 207 -3.14 -16.01 3.44
N ASN A 208 -2.13 -16.70 3.98
CA ASN A 208 -2.21 -17.43 5.24
C ASN A 208 -1.20 -16.89 6.26
N GLY A 209 -1.62 -15.87 7.00
CA GLY A 209 -0.89 -15.33 8.14
C GLY A 209 -1.27 -16.04 9.41
N PHE A 210 -0.32 -16.13 10.33
CA PHE A 210 -0.47 -16.74 11.65
C PHE A 210 0.37 -15.95 12.65
N ALA A 211 0.25 -16.27 13.94
CA ALA A 211 0.90 -15.51 15.01
C ALA A 211 2.44 -15.44 14.87
N GLU A 212 3.05 -16.47 14.29
CA GLU A 212 4.51 -16.61 14.16
C GLU A 212 5.02 -16.45 12.72
N GLY A 213 4.20 -16.05 11.75
CA GLY A 213 4.68 -15.91 10.37
C GLY A 213 3.62 -15.55 9.34
N TYR A 214 4.03 -15.67 8.08
CA TYR A 214 3.20 -15.35 6.93
C TYR A 214 3.47 -16.28 5.75
N PHE A 215 2.44 -16.50 4.94
CA PHE A 215 2.50 -17.30 3.72
C PHE A 215 1.64 -16.68 2.62
N GLY A 216 2.22 -16.38 1.46
CA GLY A 216 1.50 -15.73 0.37
C GLY A 216 2.29 -15.62 -0.93
N MET A 217 1.91 -14.65 -1.78
CA MET A 217 2.54 -14.45 -3.08
C MET A 217 2.84 -12.99 -3.41
N GLN A 218 3.95 -12.76 -4.12
CA GLN A 218 4.51 -11.44 -4.40
C GLN A 218 4.66 -11.19 -5.90
N VAL A 219 4.63 -9.91 -6.27
CA VAL A 219 5.10 -9.39 -7.56
C VAL A 219 6.40 -8.64 -7.32
N ASN A 220 7.54 -9.30 -7.57
CA ASN A 220 8.86 -8.80 -7.19
C ASN A 220 9.45 -7.88 -8.26
N SER A 221 9.18 -8.18 -9.53
CA SER A 221 9.61 -7.39 -10.68
C SER A 221 8.68 -7.66 -11.88
N PRO A 222 8.88 -6.99 -13.04
CA PRO A 222 8.15 -7.33 -14.26
C PRO A 222 8.33 -8.79 -14.71
N THR A 223 9.41 -9.47 -14.28
CA THR A 223 9.78 -10.82 -14.74
C THR A 223 9.85 -11.86 -13.62
N GLU A 224 9.68 -11.45 -12.35
CA GLU A 224 9.78 -12.36 -11.21
C GLU A 224 8.59 -12.21 -10.26
N ARG A 225 8.02 -13.37 -9.93
CA ARG A 225 6.99 -13.55 -8.93
C ARG A 225 7.39 -14.67 -7.98
N ARG A 226 7.02 -14.54 -6.72
CA ARG A 226 7.39 -15.49 -5.66
C ARG A 226 6.19 -15.95 -4.87
N ILE A 227 6.20 -17.22 -4.48
CA ILE A 227 5.42 -17.74 -3.36
C ILE A 227 6.34 -17.72 -2.15
N LEU A 228 6.01 -16.96 -1.10
CA LEU A 228 6.87 -16.68 0.05
C LEU A 228 6.25 -17.25 1.33
N PHE A 229 7.05 -17.95 2.12
CA PHE A 229 6.68 -18.46 3.45
C PHE A 229 7.78 -18.14 4.46
N SER A 230 7.44 -17.44 5.54
CA SER A 230 8.36 -17.03 6.60
C SER A 230 7.84 -17.36 7.99
N VAL A 231 8.76 -17.67 8.90
CA VAL A 231 8.49 -17.91 10.32
C VAL A 231 9.48 -17.08 11.15
N TRP A 232 8.98 -16.24 12.06
CA TRP A 232 9.81 -15.49 12.99
C TRP A 232 10.41 -16.39 14.06
N SER A 233 11.68 -16.14 14.39
CA SER A 233 12.34 -16.69 15.57
C SER A 233 11.62 -16.23 16.85
N PRO A 234 11.64 -17.02 17.94
CA PRO A 234 11.25 -16.51 19.26
C PRO A 234 12.21 -15.41 19.79
N PHE A 235 13.41 -15.27 19.23
CA PHE A 235 14.38 -14.26 19.63
C PHE A 235 14.07 -12.89 18.98
N LYS A 236 14.01 -11.84 19.80
CA LYS A 236 13.70 -10.48 19.34
C LYS A 236 14.99 -9.78 18.86
N THR A 237 15.17 -9.72 17.55
CA THR A 237 16.23 -8.95 16.89
C THR A 237 15.81 -8.64 15.45
N ASP A 238 16.35 -7.57 14.88
CA ASP A 238 16.27 -7.26 13.45
C ASP A 238 17.45 -7.83 12.65
N ASN A 239 18.44 -8.41 13.32
CA ASN A 239 19.60 -9.04 12.69
C ASN A 239 19.59 -10.56 12.91
N PRO A 240 19.30 -11.38 11.89
CA PRO A 240 19.21 -12.84 12.06
C PRO A 240 20.52 -13.49 12.53
N LYS A 241 21.66 -12.83 12.32
CA LYS A 241 22.97 -13.33 12.77
C LYS A 241 23.13 -13.30 14.30
N GLU A 242 22.33 -12.50 14.99
CA GLU A 242 22.33 -12.41 16.46
C GLU A 242 21.49 -13.51 17.13
N ILE A 243 20.68 -14.24 16.36
CA ILE A 243 19.81 -15.27 16.92
C ILE A 243 20.68 -16.41 17.50
N PRO A 244 20.54 -16.73 18.81
CA PRO A 244 21.22 -17.87 19.41
C PRO A 244 20.87 -19.18 18.70
N GLN A 245 21.81 -20.11 18.64
CA GLN A 245 21.64 -21.36 17.87
C GLN A 245 20.40 -22.16 18.30
N ASP A 246 20.03 -22.14 19.58
CA ASP A 246 18.85 -22.82 20.15
C ASP A 246 17.52 -22.08 19.89
N GLN A 247 17.56 -20.93 19.21
CA GLN A 247 16.41 -20.10 18.86
C GLN A 247 16.28 -19.85 17.35
N LYS A 248 17.21 -20.38 16.54
CA LYS A 248 17.11 -20.31 15.08
C LYS A 248 15.97 -21.18 14.57
N ILE A 249 15.34 -20.72 13.49
CA ILE A 249 14.37 -21.53 12.75
C ILE A 249 15.13 -22.67 12.05
N ILE A 250 14.63 -23.89 12.18
CA ILE A 250 15.26 -25.08 11.60
C ILE A 250 14.47 -25.48 10.35
N LEU A 251 15.16 -25.60 9.21
CA LEU A 251 14.58 -26.16 7.99
C LEU A 251 14.52 -27.70 8.10
N ALA A 252 13.33 -28.26 8.22
CA ALA A 252 13.11 -29.71 8.28
C ALA A 252 12.82 -30.34 6.90
N GLY A 253 12.43 -29.52 5.92
CA GLY A 253 12.18 -29.97 4.56
C GLY A 253 11.76 -28.83 3.66
N LYS A 254 11.92 -29.00 2.34
CA LYS A 254 11.44 -28.05 1.33
C LYS A 254 11.12 -28.76 0.03
N GLY A 255 10.21 -28.20 -0.76
CA GLY A 255 9.91 -28.75 -2.07
C GLY A 255 10.96 -28.38 -3.12
N THR A 256 10.87 -29.06 -4.25
CA THR A 256 11.72 -28.81 -5.42
C THR A 256 11.63 -27.36 -5.88
N GLY A 257 12.79 -26.75 -6.19
CA GLY A 257 12.87 -25.37 -6.66
C GLY A 257 12.76 -24.28 -5.58
N VAL A 258 12.54 -24.67 -4.32
CA VAL A 258 12.43 -23.72 -3.21
C VAL A 258 13.79 -23.26 -2.71
N THR A 259 13.94 -21.94 -2.61
CA THR A 259 15.10 -21.26 -2.01
C THR A 259 14.79 -20.94 -0.55
N THR A 260 15.77 -21.03 0.33
CA THR A 260 15.62 -20.84 1.79
C THR A 260 16.73 -19.94 2.31
N ASN A 261 16.36 -18.91 3.07
CA ASN A 261 17.26 -17.90 3.62
C ASN A 261 16.82 -17.54 5.05
N ASP A 262 17.64 -16.77 5.76
CA ASP A 262 17.20 -16.01 6.93
C ASP A 262 16.64 -14.63 6.51
N PHE A 263 15.86 -13.99 7.36
CA PHE A 263 15.36 -12.62 7.18
C PHE A 263 15.51 -11.77 8.45
N GLY A 264 15.45 -10.43 8.29
CA GLY A 264 15.65 -9.42 9.34
C GLY A 264 14.95 -8.10 9.03
N ASN A 265 15.22 -7.06 9.83
CA ASN A 265 14.67 -5.68 9.76
C ASN A 265 13.16 -5.53 10.05
N GLU A 266 12.46 -6.62 10.36
CA GLU A 266 11.05 -6.65 10.73
C GLU A 266 10.80 -7.73 11.79
N GLY A 267 11.71 -7.80 12.77
CA GLY A 267 12.05 -9.05 13.43
C GLY A 267 12.90 -9.93 12.52
N SER A 268 13.29 -11.11 13.02
CA SER A 268 14.18 -12.02 12.29
C SER A 268 13.72 -13.47 12.38
N GLY A 269 14.05 -14.27 11.38
CA GLY A 269 13.65 -15.68 11.32
C GLY A 269 14.07 -16.38 10.04
N GLY A 270 13.41 -17.49 9.75
CA GLY A 270 13.63 -18.28 8.54
C GLY A 270 12.59 -17.96 7.48
N GLN A 271 13.02 -17.81 6.23
CA GLN A 271 12.15 -17.63 5.08
C GLN A 271 12.44 -18.64 3.97
N SER A 272 11.43 -18.91 3.16
CA SER A 272 11.51 -19.75 1.98
C SER A 272 10.70 -19.14 0.85
N TYR A 273 11.16 -19.28 -0.39
CA TYR A 273 10.36 -18.89 -1.53
C TYR A 273 10.56 -19.79 -2.74
N LEU A 274 9.48 -19.96 -3.49
CA LEU A 274 9.47 -20.54 -4.83
C LEU A 274 9.33 -19.41 -5.85
N ARG A 275 10.20 -19.34 -6.85
CA ARG A 275 9.94 -18.50 -8.02
C ARG A 275 8.88 -19.19 -8.86
N TYR A 276 7.68 -18.62 -8.89
CA TYR A 276 6.53 -19.21 -9.58
C TYR A 276 5.78 -18.09 -10.31
N PRO A 277 5.66 -18.17 -11.64
CA PRO A 277 5.04 -17.13 -12.47
C PRO A 277 3.50 -17.21 -12.42
N TRP A 278 2.92 -17.12 -11.22
CA TRP A 278 1.45 -17.08 -11.04
C TRP A 278 0.86 -15.92 -11.85
N LYS A 279 -0.37 -16.09 -12.33
CA LYS A 279 -1.02 -15.11 -13.20
C LYS A 279 -2.20 -14.45 -12.52
N ALA A 280 -2.37 -13.15 -12.72
CA ALA A 280 -3.63 -12.48 -12.39
C ALA A 280 -4.80 -13.14 -13.13
N GLY A 281 -5.99 -13.08 -12.55
CA GLY A 281 -7.19 -13.77 -13.02
C GLY A 281 -7.28 -15.24 -12.59
N ARG A 282 -6.18 -15.86 -12.11
CA ARG A 282 -6.19 -17.24 -11.61
C ARG A 282 -6.32 -17.30 -10.09
N THR A 283 -7.01 -18.35 -9.62
CA THR A 283 -7.12 -18.65 -8.20
C THR A 283 -5.94 -19.50 -7.75
N CYS A 284 -5.20 -18.99 -6.78
CA CYS A 284 -4.13 -19.67 -6.06
C CYS A 284 -4.66 -20.17 -4.71
N ARG A 285 -4.16 -21.32 -4.24
CA ARG A 285 -4.55 -21.98 -3.00
C ARG A 285 -3.37 -22.10 -2.06
N PHE A 286 -3.64 -21.77 -0.81
CA PHE A 286 -2.66 -21.78 0.26
C PHE A 286 -3.16 -22.67 1.37
N LEU A 287 -2.34 -23.67 1.73
CA LEU A 287 -2.61 -24.57 2.83
C LEU A 287 -1.42 -24.52 3.78
N LEU A 288 -1.71 -24.12 5.02
CA LEU A 288 -0.73 -23.98 6.08
C LEU A 288 -1.06 -24.98 7.19
N ARG A 289 -0.04 -25.67 7.68
CA ARG A 289 -0.10 -26.51 8.88
C ARG A 289 0.71 -25.89 10.00
N GLY A 290 0.20 -25.87 11.21
CA GLY A 290 0.96 -25.58 12.43
C GLY A 290 0.64 -26.63 13.49
N ARG A 291 1.64 -27.42 13.88
CA ARG A 291 1.46 -28.52 14.82
C ARG A 291 2.57 -28.52 15.88
N PRO A 292 2.23 -28.60 17.18
CA PRO A 292 3.21 -28.87 18.23
C PRO A 292 3.99 -30.14 17.94
N ASP A 293 5.29 -30.10 18.18
CA ASP A 293 6.22 -31.20 18.02
C ASP A 293 6.90 -31.50 19.38
N GLU A 294 7.63 -32.59 19.46
CA GLU A 294 8.38 -32.95 20.66
C GLU A 294 9.43 -31.87 21.03
N ASN A 295 9.89 -31.89 22.28
CA ASN A 295 10.99 -31.06 22.78
C ASN A 295 10.77 -29.53 22.66
N ASN A 296 9.53 -29.06 22.84
CA ASN A 296 9.16 -27.64 22.83
C ASN A 296 9.40 -26.95 21.47
N TYR A 297 9.01 -27.64 20.40
CA TYR A 297 8.98 -27.11 19.04
C TYR A 297 7.56 -27.03 18.51
N THR A 298 7.35 -26.14 17.54
CA THR A 298 6.18 -26.17 16.68
C THR A 298 6.65 -26.23 15.24
N THR A 299 6.11 -27.16 14.47
CA THR A 299 6.45 -27.32 13.06
C THR A 299 5.38 -26.65 12.20
N TYR A 300 5.82 -25.72 11.35
CA TYR A 300 5.00 -25.03 10.36
C TYR A 300 5.31 -25.56 8.97
N THR A 301 4.28 -25.99 8.23
CA THR A 301 4.43 -26.53 6.87
C THR A 301 3.52 -25.80 5.90
N ALA A 302 4.06 -25.30 4.81
CA ALA A 302 3.34 -24.52 3.82
C ALA A 302 3.26 -25.25 2.47
N TYR A 303 2.05 -25.35 1.92
CA TYR A 303 1.76 -25.95 0.62
C TYR A 303 1.03 -24.97 -0.29
N PHE A 304 1.42 -24.94 -1.56
CA PHE A 304 0.87 -24.06 -2.58
C PHE A 304 0.29 -24.86 -3.75
N SER A 305 -0.79 -24.37 -4.35
CA SER A 305 -1.33 -24.89 -5.61
C SER A 305 -2.00 -23.77 -6.42
N GLU A 306 -2.05 -23.90 -7.74
CA GLU A 306 -2.81 -23.02 -8.66
C GLU A 306 -3.89 -23.85 -9.38
N GLY A 307 -4.95 -23.23 -9.90
CA GLY A 307 -5.87 -23.90 -10.84
C GLY A 307 -7.03 -24.63 -10.15
N ASP A 308 -7.08 -25.96 -10.21
CA ASP A 308 -8.14 -26.77 -9.56
C ASP A 308 -7.69 -27.43 -8.24
N GLY A 309 -6.43 -27.24 -7.81
CA GLY A 309 -5.95 -27.70 -6.50
C GLY A 309 -5.55 -29.19 -6.44
N GLY A 310 -5.28 -29.82 -7.59
CA GLY A 310 -4.90 -31.24 -7.68
C GLY A 310 -3.43 -31.55 -7.41
N ASP A 311 -2.54 -30.56 -7.55
CA ASP A 311 -1.09 -30.71 -7.38
C ASP A 311 -0.57 -29.70 -6.34
N TRP A 312 -0.43 -30.17 -5.11
CA TRP A 312 0.12 -29.38 -4.01
C TRP A 312 1.64 -29.47 -4.02
N GLN A 313 2.29 -28.31 -4.05
CA GLN A 313 3.73 -28.19 -3.92
C GLN A 313 4.10 -27.79 -2.50
N LEU A 314 4.98 -28.58 -1.86
CA LEU A 314 5.61 -28.18 -0.61
C LEU A 314 6.47 -26.93 -0.85
N ILE A 315 6.26 -25.89 -0.06
CA ILE A 315 7.17 -24.74 -0.01
C ILE A 315 8.27 -25.06 0.99
N ALA A 316 7.98 -25.03 2.28
CA ALA A 316 8.91 -25.49 3.29
C ALA A 316 8.21 -26.03 4.53
N ARG A 317 8.99 -26.77 5.32
CA ARG A 317 8.69 -27.22 6.68
C ARG A 317 9.73 -26.63 7.61
N PHE A 318 9.30 -25.74 8.50
CA PHE A 318 10.15 -25.08 9.48
C PHE A 318 9.79 -25.51 10.90
N LYS A 319 10.79 -25.83 11.72
CA LYS A 319 10.62 -26.00 13.16
C LYS A 319 10.99 -24.70 13.87
N ARG A 320 10.05 -24.18 14.66
CA ARG A 320 10.28 -23.03 15.54
C ARG A 320 10.58 -23.55 16.97
N PRO A 321 11.77 -23.31 17.52
CA PRO A 321 12.11 -23.69 18.89
C PRO A 321 11.32 -22.87 19.93
N LYS A 322 11.35 -23.33 21.18
CA LYS A 322 10.76 -22.67 22.35
C LYS A 322 9.30 -22.27 22.15
N THR A 323 8.56 -23.10 21.43
CA THR A 323 7.19 -22.84 21.00
C THR A 323 6.40 -24.13 21.02
N THR A 324 5.26 -24.17 21.69
CA THR A 324 4.33 -25.31 21.66
C THR A 324 2.93 -24.78 21.40
N THR A 325 2.51 -24.70 20.13
CA THR A 325 1.22 -24.12 19.73
C THR A 325 0.66 -24.73 18.45
N TYR A 326 -0.66 -24.67 18.31
CA TYR A 326 -1.37 -24.76 17.03
C TYR A 326 -1.46 -23.37 16.37
N LEU A 327 -2.01 -23.30 15.15
CA LEU A 327 -2.15 -22.03 14.45
C LEU A 327 -3.07 -21.07 15.22
N LYS A 328 -2.65 -19.80 15.32
CA LYS A 328 -3.38 -18.71 15.95
C LYS A 328 -3.28 -17.45 15.10
N SER A 329 -4.16 -16.48 15.36
CA SER A 329 -4.15 -15.17 14.70
C SER A 329 -4.21 -15.25 13.18
N LEU A 330 -5.12 -16.08 12.66
CA LEU A 330 -5.27 -16.30 11.22
C LEU A 330 -5.67 -15.01 10.51
N HIS A 331 -4.93 -14.63 9.47
CA HIS A 331 -5.20 -13.41 8.74
C HIS A 331 -4.71 -13.45 7.29
N SER A 332 -5.15 -12.48 6.50
CA SER A 332 -4.58 -12.12 5.19
C SER A 332 -4.22 -10.64 5.18
N PHE A 333 -3.31 -10.22 4.29
CA PHE A 333 -3.05 -8.81 4.06
C PHE A 333 -2.70 -8.49 2.61
N LEU A 334 -2.86 -7.21 2.27
CA LEU A 334 -2.40 -6.62 1.03
C LEU A 334 -1.46 -5.46 1.36
N GLU A 335 -0.24 -5.57 0.86
CA GLU A 335 0.84 -4.63 1.11
C GLU A 335 1.47 -4.14 -0.20
N ASN A 336 1.93 -2.88 -0.18
CA ASN A 336 2.92 -2.39 -1.12
C ASN A 336 4.29 -2.23 -0.42
N PHE A 337 5.33 -2.90 -0.91
CA PHE A 337 6.70 -2.79 -0.42
C PHE A 337 7.61 -1.89 -1.30
N VAL A 338 7.07 -1.29 -2.37
CA VAL A 338 7.79 -0.36 -3.27
C VAL A 338 7.13 1.02 -3.28
N PRO A 339 7.73 2.05 -2.64
CA PRO A 339 7.18 3.41 -2.59
C PRO A 339 6.77 3.98 -3.96
N ASN A 340 7.55 3.67 -5.02
CA ASN A 340 7.34 4.18 -6.37
C ASN A 340 6.03 3.70 -7.04
N THR A 341 5.32 2.75 -6.43
CA THR A 341 4.05 2.23 -6.97
C THR A 341 2.86 2.49 -6.05
N GLY A 342 3.02 3.35 -5.02
CA GLY A 342 1.94 3.69 -4.09
C GLY A 342 0.81 4.53 -4.71
N ASN A 343 1.05 5.14 -5.87
CA ASN A 343 0.04 5.81 -6.69
C ASN A 343 -0.72 4.86 -7.62
N ILE A 344 -0.46 3.55 -7.56
CA ILE A 344 -1.13 2.54 -8.38
C ILE A 344 -1.97 1.67 -7.46
N GLN A 345 -3.25 1.54 -7.78
CA GLN A 345 -4.20 0.73 -7.05
C GLN A 345 -3.87 -0.75 -7.18
N ARG A 346 -4.08 -1.50 -6.12
CA ARG A 346 -3.93 -2.97 -6.07
C ARG A 346 -5.08 -3.56 -5.25
N GLN A 347 -5.49 -4.77 -5.60
CA GLN A 347 -6.60 -5.47 -4.95
C GLN A 347 -6.47 -6.99 -5.10
N ALA A 348 -7.10 -7.72 -4.19
CA ALA A 348 -7.25 -9.16 -4.26
C ALA A 348 -8.55 -9.62 -3.60
N ALA A 349 -9.10 -10.72 -4.12
CA ALA A 349 -10.21 -11.44 -3.52
C ALA A 349 -9.69 -12.66 -2.74
N PHE A 350 -10.27 -12.89 -1.55
CA PHE A 350 -9.94 -13.98 -0.64
C PHE A 350 -11.19 -14.82 -0.41
N GLY A 351 -11.17 -16.07 -0.87
CA GLY A 351 -12.31 -16.97 -0.86
C GLY A 351 -12.08 -18.25 -0.06
N ASN A 352 -13.19 -18.93 0.23
CA ASN A 352 -13.21 -20.31 0.70
C ASN A 352 -12.27 -20.60 1.89
N GLN A 353 -12.30 -19.76 2.93
CA GLN A 353 -11.47 -19.98 4.12
C GLN A 353 -11.96 -21.18 4.92
N TRP A 354 -11.05 -22.08 5.27
CA TRP A 354 -11.34 -23.24 6.10
C TRP A 354 -10.24 -23.50 7.11
N ILE A 355 -10.61 -23.98 8.30
CA ILE A 355 -9.68 -24.52 9.28
C ILE A 355 -9.96 -26.01 9.49
N CYS A 356 -8.94 -26.77 9.85
CA CYS A 356 -9.08 -28.14 10.32
C CYS A 356 -8.49 -28.24 11.73
N SER A 357 -9.25 -28.78 12.67
CA SER A 357 -8.74 -29.07 14.01
C SER A 357 -7.73 -30.23 13.97
N LYS A 358 -6.97 -30.40 15.06
CA LYS A 358 -6.10 -31.57 15.28
C LYS A 358 -6.85 -32.92 15.18
N ASP A 359 -8.16 -32.91 15.45
CA ASP A 359 -9.03 -34.09 15.40
C ASP A 359 -9.61 -34.35 14.00
N GLY A 360 -9.20 -33.56 12.99
CA GLY A 360 -9.63 -33.74 11.60
C GLY A 360 -10.95 -33.06 11.25
N VAL A 361 -11.49 -32.20 12.11
CA VAL A 361 -12.78 -31.54 11.89
C VAL A 361 -12.59 -30.25 11.09
N TRP A 362 -13.11 -30.22 9.87
CA TRP A 362 -13.13 -29.05 9.00
C TRP A 362 -14.24 -28.07 9.34
N GLN A 363 -13.92 -26.78 9.41
CA GLN A 363 -14.86 -25.71 9.69
C GLN A 363 -14.63 -24.52 8.76
N GLU A 364 -15.70 -24.03 8.15
CA GLU A 364 -15.65 -22.88 7.25
C GLU A 364 -15.57 -21.59 8.05
N ILE A 365 -14.66 -20.69 7.66
CA ILE A 365 -14.60 -19.32 8.18
C ILE A 365 -15.40 -18.43 7.23
N VAL A 366 -16.42 -17.77 7.78
CA VAL A 366 -17.31 -16.85 7.05
C VAL A 366 -17.27 -15.42 7.55
N SER A 367 -16.48 -15.13 8.60
CA SER A 367 -16.37 -13.80 9.20
C SER A 367 -14.93 -13.33 9.28
N ALA A 368 -14.70 -12.05 8.94
CA ALA A 368 -13.39 -11.42 9.00
C ALA A 368 -13.50 -9.95 9.43
N ARG A 369 -12.58 -9.49 10.28
CA ARG A 369 -12.44 -8.09 10.69
C ARG A 369 -11.40 -7.38 9.82
N PHE A 370 -11.82 -6.34 9.12
CA PHE A 370 -10.97 -5.46 8.33
C PHE A 370 -10.15 -4.52 9.23
N THR A 371 -8.84 -4.42 8.99
CA THR A 371 -7.96 -3.50 9.73
C THR A 371 -6.90 -2.88 8.82
N GLY A 372 -6.34 -1.75 9.25
CA GLY A 372 -5.24 -1.07 8.55
C GLY A 372 -4.01 -0.93 9.46
N ASP A 373 -2.87 -0.71 8.82
CA ASP A 373 -1.58 -0.45 9.45
C ASP A 373 -1.52 0.95 10.13
N ALA A 374 -0.32 1.33 10.59
CA ALA A 374 -0.08 2.63 11.19
C ALA A 374 -0.34 3.80 10.22
N THR A 375 -0.02 3.65 8.93
CA THR A 375 -0.24 4.68 7.90
C THR A 375 -1.73 4.98 7.74
N ALA A 376 -2.57 3.94 7.70
CA ALA A 376 -4.03 4.07 7.64
C ALA A 376 -4.59 4.77 8.90
N ARG A 377 -4.09 4.38 10.07
CA ARG A 377 -4.54 4.90 11.39
C ARG A 377 -4.10 6.34 11.65
N ALA A 378 -2.93 6.73 11.16
CA ALA A 378 -2.44 8.10 11.20
C ALA A 378 -3.19 9.02 10.22
N ALA A 379 -4.06 8.48 9.37
CA ALA A 379 -4.79 9.20 8.34
C ALA A 379 -3.87 10.00 7.38
N PHE A 380 -2.63 9.55 7.17
CA PHE A 380 -1.76 10.12 6.13
C PHE A 380 -2.16 9.67 4.73
N ARG A 381 -2.82 8.51 4.65
CA ARG A 381 -3.41 7.93 3.44
C ARG A 381 -4.76 7.32 3.79
N GLN A 382 -5.76 7.50 2.93
CA GLN A 382 -7.13 7.02 3.09
C GLN A 382 -7.60 6.17 1.91
N ASP A 383 -6.74 5.86 0.95
CA ASP A 383 -7.01 4.97 -0.16
C ASP A 383 -6.83 3.50 0.26
N TYR A 384 -7.72 3.05 1.15
CA TYR A 384 -7.83 1.69 1.64
C TYR A 384 -9.29 1.23 1.72
N ALA A 385 -9.55 -0.03 1.35
CA ALA A 385 -10.86 -0.65 1.48
C ALA A 385 -10.74 -2.17 1.67
N GLY A 386 -11.79 -2.75 2.24
CA GLY A 386 -11.96 -4.19 2.35
C GLY A 386 -13.40 -4.51 2.73
N GLY A 387 -13.82 -5.75 2.53
CA GLY A 387 -15.20 -6.15 2.77
C GLY A 387 -15.56 -7.45 2.07
N VAL A 388 -16.84 -7.64 1.78
CA VAL A 388 -17.34 -8.72 0.92
C VAL A 388 -17.63 -8.17 -0.47
N GLY A 389 -17.03 -8.77 -1.48
CA GLY A 389 -17.23 -8.41 -2.88
C GLY A 389 -18.47 -9.09 -3.50
N PRO A 390 -18.81 -8.74 -4.75
CA PRO A 390 -20.02 -9.24 -5.42
C PRO A 390 -20.00 -10.76 -5.66
N THR A 391 -18.83 -11.40 -5.66
CA THR A 391 -18.65 -12.85 -5.82
C THR A 391 -18.75 -13.63 -4.49
N ASN A 392 -19.25 -13.00 -3.42
CA ASN A 392 -19.33 -13.58 -2.08
C ASN A 392 -17.95 -14.00 -1.50
N GLN A 393 -16.88 -13.33 -1.93
CA GLN A 393 -15.53 -13.46 -1.38
C GLN A 393 -15.18 -12.22 -0.58
N PHE A 394 -14.27 -12.34 0.38
CA PHE A 394 -13.69 -11.15 0.98
C PHE A 394 -12.79 -10.44 -0.03
N PHE A 395 -12.55 -9.14 0.12
CA PHE A 395 -11.56 -8.43 -0.67
C PHE A 395 -10.74 -7.47 0.19
N LEU A 396 -9.54 -7.17 -0.30
CA LEU A 396 -8.70 -6.06 0.16
C LEU A 396 -8.30 -5.21 -1.05
N LYS A 397 -8.24 -3.90 -0.84
CA LYS A 397 -7.88 -2.89 -1.84
C LYS A 397 -7.10 -1.77 -1.16
N ASN A 398 -5.97 -1.36 -1.72
CA ASN A 398 -5.24 -0.20 -1.23
C ASN A 398 -4.46 0.50 -2.37
N CYS A 399 -3.86 1.63 -2.03
CA CYS A 399 -3.08 2.48 -2.95
C CYS A 399 -3.93 3.07 -4.10
N GLY A 400 -3.31 3.91 -4.93
CA GLY A 400 -3.96 4.44 -6.13
C GLY A 400 -4.88 5.63 -5.91
N PHE A 401 -4.97 6.19 -4.69
CA PHE A 401 -5.65 7.45 -4.41
C PHE A 401 -7.14 7.47 -4.80
N PHE A 402 -7.84 6.34 -4.64
CA PHE A 402 -9.30 6.31 -4.76
C PHE A 402 -9.98 6.95 -3.54
N ASP A 403 -11.24 7.35 -3.69
CA ASP A 403 -11.96 8.15 -2.69
C ASP A 403 -12.73 7.32 -1.67
N GLU A 404 -13.17 6.12 -2.06
CA GLU A 404 -14.08 5.27 -1.30
C GLU A 404 -13.35 4.41 -0.25
N SER A 405 -13.02 5.04 0.88
CA SER A 405 -12.44 4.33 2.02
C SER A 405 -13.50 3.58 2.85
N VAL A 406 -13.07 2.51 3.52
CA VAL A 406 -13.92 1.72 4.42
C VAL A 406 -13.51 1.95 5.87
N PRO A 407 -14.45 2.09 6.83
CA PRO A 407 -14.10 2.20 8.25
C PRO A 407 -13.26 1.02 8.75
N LEU A 408 -12.11 1.34 9.34
CA LEU A 408 -11.26 0.34 9.98
C LEU A 408 -11.99 -0.34 11.15
N ASN A 409 -11.62 -1.60 11.41
CA ASN A 409 -12.20 -2.44 12.46
C ASN A 409 -13.64 -2.90 12.20
N THR A 410 -14.14 -2.75 10.97
CA THR A 410 -15.43 -3.31 10.56
C THR A 410 -15.34 -4.83 10.39
N THR A 411 -16.31 -5.56 10.93
CA THR A 411 -16.45 -7.00 10.73
C THR A 411 -17.39 -7.26 9.57
N TYR A 412 -16.98 -8.15 8.67
CA TYR A 412 -17.72 -8.56 7.49
C TYR A 412 -18.03 -10.05 7.57
N THR A 413 -19.22 -10.43 7.10
CA THR A 413 -19.64 -11.83 7.00
C THR A 413 -20.05 -12.14 5.56
N ARG A 414 -19.45 -13.17 4.96
CA ARG A 414 -19.84 -13.72 3.65
C ARG A 414 -20.83 -14.87 3.84
N GLN A 415 -21.58 -15.22 2.80
CA GLN A 415 -22.41 -16.42 2.83
C GLN A 415 -21.52 -17.69 2.84
N PRO A 416 -21.86 -18.73 3.62
CA PRO A 416 -21.15 -20.00 3.60
C PRO A 416 -21.18 -20.66 2.21
N LEU A 417 -20.04 -21.16 1.74
CA LEU A 417 -19.93 -21.94 0.51
C LEU A 417 -20.21 -23.42 0.76
N ARG A 418 -19.98 -23.90 1.99
CA ARG A 418 -20.16 -25.31 2.41
C ARG A 418 -19.40 -26.31 1.54
N LYS A 419 -18.28 -25.88 0.95
CA LYS A 419 -17.39 -26.69 0.13
C LYS A 419 -16.00 -26.76 0.76
N ALA A 420 -15.79 -27.74 1.62
CA ALA A 420 -14.47 -28.00 2.19
C ALA A 420 -13.44 -28.30 1.08
N PRO A 421 -12.16 -27.93 1.28
CA PRO A 421 -11.12 -28.26 0.32
C PRO A 421 -10.94 -29.79 0.25
N ALA A 422 -10.94 -30.34 -0.96
CA ALA A 422 -10.64 -31.76 -1.20
C ALA A 422 -9.12 -31.94 -1.19
N ILE A 423 -8.56 -32.30 -0.03
CA ILE A 423 -7.12 -32.49 0.15
C ILE A 423 -6.82 -33.97 0.37
N ASP A 424 -6.06 -34.55 -0.55
CA ASP A 424 -5.51 -35.89 -0.38
C ASP A 424 -4.18 -35.80 0.38
N PHE A 425 -4.27 -35.85 1.71
CA PHE A 425 -3.09 -35.80 2.59
C PHE A 425 -2.12 -36.97 2.38
N SER A 426 -2.56 -38.08 1.77
CA SER A 426 -1.68 -39.22 1.49
C SER A 426 -0.61 -38.89 0.43
N ARG A 427 -0.84 -37.88 -0.40
CA ARG A 427 0.09 -37.41 -1.42
C ARG A 427 1.11 -36.40 -0.89
N PHE A 428 1.04 -36.00 0.38
CA PHE A 428 1.96 -35.03 0.95
C PHE A 428 3.24 -35.71 1.46
N PRO A 429 4.43 -35.15 1.17
CA PRO A 429 5.72 -35.69 1.60
C PRO A 429 6.04 -35.49 3.08
#